data_AF-A0A524F114-F1
#
_entry.id   AF-A0A524F114-F1
#
_cell.length_a   1.000
_cell.length_b   1.000
_cell.length_c   1.000
_cell.angle_alpha   90.00
_cell.angle_beta   90.00
_cell.angle_gamma   90.00
#
_symmetry.space_group_name_H-M   'P 1'
#
loop_
_entity.id
_entity.type
_entity.pdbx_description
1 polymer ?
#
loop_
_entity_poly.entity_id
_entity_poly.type
_entity_poly.pdbx_seq_one_letter_code
_entity_poly.pdbx_strand_id
1 'polypeptide(L)'
;MEQISKGLKWFFLIHMVVLFLFGFVFFFAFEAYVALSGWPFSDPISGRYIGAFFIGLGITNILAYRETEWKRIELYVVSLILAFIFEIIALIWGLFLSNTLPVYLNLFIEVVLLAGILYFYFRQRK
;
A
#
# COMPACT_ATOMS: atom_id res chain seq x y z
N MET A 1 -3.33 23.53 -16.66
CA MET A 1 -3.72 22.28 -15.98
C MET A 1 -2.86 22.15 -14.74
N GLU A 2 -3.46 21.77 -13.61
CA GLU A 2 -2.74 21.72 -12.34
C GLU A 2 -1.72 20.58 -12.33
N GLN A 3 -0.47 20.89 -11.98
CA GLN A 3 0.62 19.93 -11.96
C GLN A 3 0.72 19.23 -10.61
N ILE A 4 1.04 17.94 -10.64
CA ILE A 4 1.25 17.12 -9.46
C ILE A 4 2.45 17.65 -8.66
N SER A 5 2.29 17.79 -7.35
CA SER A 5 3.40 18.20 -6.47
C SER A 5 4.57 17.21 -6.51
N LYS A 6 5.81 17.72 -6.38
CA LYS A 6 7.02 16.87 -6.29
C LYS A 6 6.94 15.88 -5.12
N GLY A 7 6.31 16.27 -4.01
CA GLY A 7 6.13 15.41 -2.84
C GLY A 7 5.25 14.20 -3.15
N LEU A 8 4.14 14.39 -3.88
CA LEU A 8 3.28 13.29 -4.28
C LEU A 8 3.98 12.34 -5.27
N LYS A 9 4.83 12.86 -6.16
CA LYS A 9 5.70 12.01 -6.99
C LYS A 9 6.64 11.14 -6.13
N TRP A 10 7.32 11.73 -5.15
CA TRP A 10 8.16 10.95 -4.24
C TRP A 10 7.36 9.92 -3.44
N PHE A 11 6.14 10.25 -3.02
CA PHE A 11 5.23 9.30 -2.37
C PHE A 11 4.97 8.08 -3.27
N PHE A 12 4.56 8.27 -4.53
CA PHE A 12 4.33 7.15 -5.45
C PHE A 12 5.60 6.32 -5.68
N LEU A 13 6.76 6.96 -5.81
CA LEU A 13 8.02 6.26 -6.02
C LEU A 13 8.41 5.41 -4.80
N ILE A 14 8.34 5.96 -3.59
CA ILE A 14 8.67 5.24 -2.36
C ILE A 14 7.67 4.10 -2.16
N HIS A 15 6.38 4.38 -2.32
CA HIS A 15 5.32 3.37 -2.17
C HIS A 15 5.47 2.24 -3.20
N MET A 16 5.83 2.55 -4.45
CA MET A 16 6.18 1.54 -5.46
C MET A 16 7.34 0.64 -5.01
N VAL A 17 8.44 1.20 -4.48
CA VAL A 17 9.57 0.38 -4.01
C VAL A 17 9.11 -0.57 -2.92
N VAL A 18 8.35 -0.07 -1.93
CA VAL A 18 7.81 -0.89 -0.83
C VAL A 18 6.92 -2.01 -1.39
N LEU A 19 5.97 -1.68 -2.26
CA LEU A 19 5.07 -2.66 -2.88
C LEU A 19 5.81 -3.72 -3.69
N PHE A 20 6.88 -3.37 -4.41
CA PHE A 20 7.66 -4.39 -5.09
C PHE A 20 8.46 -5.27 -4.13
N LEU A 21 9.08 -4.69 -3.11
CA LEU A 21 9.83 -5.48 -2.12
C LEU A 21 8.90 -6.50 -1.43
N PHE A 22 7.78 -6.05 -0.88
CA PHE A 22 6.81 -6.96 -0.26
C PHE A 22 6.10 -7.85 -1.28
N GLY A 23 5.77 -7.31 -2.45
CA GLY A 23 5.11 -8.05 -3.52
C GLY A 23 5.93 -9.23 -4.01
N PHE A 24 7.23 -9.04 -4.26
CA PHE A 24 8.11 -10.12 -4.67
C PHE A 24 8.33 -11.14 -3.55
N VAL A 25 8.52 -10.68 -2.31
CA VAL A 25 8.66 -11.59 -1.15
C VAL A 25 7.40 -12.42 -0.96
N PHE A 26 6.20 -11.83 -1.03
CA PHE A 26 4.94 -12.54 -0.83
C PHE A 26 4.57 -13.42 -2.03
N PHE A 27 4.96 -13.04 -3.24
CA PHE A 27 4.68 -13.85 -4.43
C PHE A 27 5.56 -15.11 -4.48
N PHE A 28 6.85 -14.98 -4.16
CA PHE A 28 7.82 -16.07 -4.32
C PHE A 28 8.21 -16.80 -3.03
N ALA A 29 8.13 -16.13 -1.87
CA ALA A 29 8.73 -16.59 -0.62
C ALA A 29 7.86 -16.29 0.62
N PHE A 30 6.54 -16.39 0.49
CA PHE A 30 5.62 -16.05 1.59
C PHE A 30 5.83 -16.92 2.83
N GLU A 31 6.09 -18.21 2.66
CA GLU A 31 6.32 -19.13 3.77
C GLU A 31 7.56 -18.74 4.59
N ALA A 32 8.62 -18.27 3.93
CA ALA A 32 9.80 -17.77 4.61
C ALA A 32 9.48 -16.49 5.41
N TYR A 33 8.68 -15.59 4.84
CA TYR A 33 8.20 -14.40 5.55
C TYR A 33 7.35 -14.78 6.78
N VAL A 34 6.42 -15.73 6.65
CA VAL A 34 5.60 -16.24 7.76
C VAL A 34 6.47 -16.85 8.86
N ALA A 35 7.44 -17.70 8.49
CA ALA A 35 8.35 -18.34 9.45
C ALA A 35 9.21 -17.33 10.23
N LEU A 36 9.64 -16.24 9.59
CA LEU A 36 10.46 -15.21 10.22
C LEU A 36 9.65 -14.23 11.08
N SER A 37 8.46 -13.84 10.62
CA SER A 37 7.65 -12.80 11.27
C SER A 37 6.65 -13.34 12.29
N GLY A 38 6.29 -14.63 12.21
CA GLY A 38 5.16 -15.18 12.94
C GLY A 38 3.81 -14.68 12.40
N TRP A 39 3.74 -14.29 11.13
CA TRP A 39 2.49 -13.83 10.51
C TRP A 39 1.42 -14.94 10.54
N PRO A 40 0.16 -14.64 10.92
CA PRO A 40 -0.91 -15.63 10.92
C PRO A 40 -1.16 -16.17 9.52
N PHE A 41 -1.12 -17.49 9.40
CA PHE A 41 -1.12 -18.15 8.10
C PHE A 41 -1.97 -19.41 8.13
N SER A 42 -3.03 -19.42 7.33
CA SER A 42 -3.94 -20.55 7.18
C SER A 42 -3.99 -21.11 5.76
N ASP A 43 -3.70 -20.28 4.75
CA ASP A 43 -3.78 -20.67 3.34
C ASP A 43 -2.51 -20.26 2.57
N PRO A 44 -1.75 -21.21 2.01
CA PRO A 44 -0.55 -20.94 1.21
C PRO A 44 -0.76 -20.15 -0.08
N ILE A 45 -1.98 -20.12 -0.59
CA ILE A 45 -2.26 -19.41 -1.84
C ILE A 45 -2.51 -17.92 -1.57
N SER A 46 -3.13 -17.59 -0.41
CA SER A 46 -3.49 -16.22 -0.03
C SER A 46 -2.33 -15.22 -0.12
N GLY A 47 -1.17 -15.54 0.45
CA GLY A 47 0.00 -14.65 0.42
C GLY A 47 0.52 -14.38 -0.99
N ARG A 48 0.45 -15.36 -1.88
CA ARG A 48 0.86 -15.19 -3.28
C ARG A 48 -0.08 -14.28 -4.05
N TYR A 49 -1.39 -14.38 -3.78
CA TYR A 49 -2.37 -13.44 -4.33
C TYR A 49 -2.11 -12.01 -3.84
N ILE A 50 -1.83 -11.82 -2.56
CA ILE A 50 -1.45 -10.51 -2.00
C ILE A 50 -0.16 -10.00 -2.66
N GLY A 51 0.83 -10.87 -2.85
CA GLY A 51 2.07 -10.52 -3.53
C GLY A 51 1.85 -10.05 -4.98
N ALA A 52 1.03 -10.78 -5.74
CA ALA A 52 0.65 -10.40 -7.11
C ALA A 52 -0.10 -9.05 -7.13
N PHE A 53 -1.00 -8.84 -6.17
CA PHE A 53 -1.72 -7.58 -6.01
C PHE A 53 -0.76 -6.41 -5.74
N PHE A 54 0.20 -6.57 -4.82
CA PHE A 54 1.21 -5.56 -4.53
C PHE A 54 2.09 -5.25 -5.74
N ILE A 55 2.52 -6.26 -6.51
CA ILE A 55 3.27 -6.04 -7.76
C ILE A 55 2.42 -5.23 -8.75
N GLY A 56 1.15 -5.58 -8.94
CA GLY A 56 0.22 -4.83 -9.79
C GLY A 56 0.05 -3.39 -9.33
N LEU A 57 -0.14 -3.16 -8.03
CA LEU A 57 -0.26 -1.82 -7.45
C LEU A 57 1.05 -1.03 -7.59
N GLY A 58 2.21 -1.68 -7.44
CA GLY A 58 3.52 -1.08 -7.71
C GLY A 58 3.65 -0.57 -9.15
N ILE A 59 3.18 -1.35 -10.13
CA ILE A 59 3.12 -0.92 -11.53
C ILE A 59 2.21 0.30 -11.69
N THR A 60 1.04 0.34 -11.06
CA THR A 60 0.15 1.52 -11.12
C THR A 60 0.79 2.77 -10.51
N ASN A 61 1.58 2.64 -9.44
CA ASN A 61 2.33 3.75 -8.86
C ASN A 61 3.43 4.26 -9.80
N ILE A 62 4.07 3.40 -10.60
CA ILE A 62 5.00 3.84 -11.66
C ILE A 62 4.28 4.72 -12.67
N LEU A 63 3.10 4.29 -13.12
CA LEU A 63 2.32 5.04 -14.10
C LEU A 63 1.91 6.40 -13.52
N ALA A 64 1.43 6.43 -12.27
CA ALA A 64 1.09 7.67 -11.57
C ALA A 64 2.29 8.60 -11.36
N TYR A 65 3.47 8.06 -11.06
CA TYR A 65 4.73 8.82 -10.91
C TYR A 65 5.15 9.55 -12.20
N ARG A 66 4.97 8.89 -13.35
CA ARG A 66 5.30 9.42 -14.67
C ARG A 66 4.36 10.55 -15.09
N GLU A 67 3.15 10.54 -14.59
CA GLU A 67 2.17 11.55 -14.93
C GLU A 67 2.52 12.93 -14.35
N THR A 68 2.08 13.99 -15.02
CA THR A 68 2.36 15.38 -14.61
C THR A 68 1.11 16.14 -14.24
N GLU A 69 -0.05 15.75 -14.77
CA GLU A 69 -1.33 16.42 -14.58
C GLU A 69 -2.16 15.75 -13.47
N TRP A 70 -2.59 16.54 -12.48
CA TRP A 70 -3.39 16.04 -11.36
C TRP A 70 -4.67 15.33 -11.80
N LYS A 71 -5.39 15.91 -12.77
CA LYS A 71 -6.66 15.37 -13.27
C LYS A 71 -6.56 13.94 -13.80
N ARG A 72 -5.39 13.51 -14.28
CA ARG A 72 -5.18 12.16 -14.81
C ARG A 72 -5.00 11.11 -13.72
N ILE A 73 -4.60 11.53 -12.52
CA ILE A 73 -4.34 10.63 -11.39
C ILE A 73 -5.32 10.81 -10.23
N GLU A 74 -6.24 11.79 -10.28
CA GLU A 74 -7.16 12.08 -9.18
C GLU A 74 -7.96 10.84 -8.77
N LEU A 75 -8.55 10.13 -9.74
CA LEU A 75 -9.31 8.90 -9.46
C LEU A 75 -8.43 7.80 -8.87
N TYR A 76 -7.19 7.69 -9.33
CA TYR A 76 -6.23 6.73 -8.76
C TYR A 76 -5.91 7.07 -7.30
N VAL A 77 -5.66 8.34 -6.98
CA VAL A 77 -5.41 8.79 -5.60
C VAL A 77 -6.61 8.53 -4.69
N VAL A 78 -7.83 8.78 -5.17
CA VAL A 78 -9.05 8.44 -4.43
C VAL A 78 -9.13 6.94 -4.19
N SER A 79 -8.82 6.12 -5.19
CA SER A 79 -8.81 4.65 -5.02
C SER A 79 -7.76 4.18 -4.00
N LEU A 80 -6.57 4.80 -3.96
CA LEU A 80 -5.55 4.52 -2.94
C LEU A 80 -6.02 4.90 -1.54
N ILE A 81 -6.67 6.06 -1.37
CA ILE A 81 -7.25 6.46 -0.08
C ILE A 81 -8.25 5.41 0.40
N LEU A 82 -9.15 4.96 -0.48
CA LEU A 82 -10.13 3.94 -0.14
C LEU A 82 -9.48 2.60 0.20
N ALA A 83 -8.46 2.19 -0.56
CA ALA A 83 -7.71 0.97 -0.30
C ALA A 83 -7.09 0.98 1.11
N PHE A 84 -6.37 2.04 1.47
CA PHE A 84 -5.78 2.17 2.80
C PHE A 84 -6.82 2.17 3.92
N ILE A 85 -7.99 2.78 3.71
CA ILE A 85 -9.09 2.73 4.69
C ILE A 85 -9.55 1.28 4.90
N PHE A 86 -9.75 0.52 3.83
CA PHE A 86 -10.17 -0.88 3.93
C PHE A 86 -9.08 -1.77 4.53
N GLU A 87 -7.81 -1.54 4.20
CA GLU A 87 -6.67 -2.25 4.78
C GLU A 87 -6.54 -1.98 6.29
N ILE A 88 -6.71 -0.73 6.73
CA ILE A 88 -6.75 -0.36 8.15
C ILE A 88 -7.90 -1.08 8.86
N ILE A 89 -9.11 -1.10 8.28
CA ILE A 89 -10.26 -1.82 8.85
C ILE A 89 -9.95 -3.32 8.97
N ALA A 90 -9.37 -3.91 7.92
CA ALA A 90 -9.00 -5.33 7.91
C ALA A 90 -7.94 -5.65 8.96
N LEU A 91 -6.94 -4.79 9.16
CA LEU A 91 -5.90 -4.95 10.18
C LEU A 91 -6.45 -4.77 11.60
N ILE A 92 -7.36 -3.81 11.81
CA ILE A 92 -8.08 -3.66 13.09
C ILE A 92 -8.88 -4.92 13.39
N TRP A 93 -9.58 -5.47 12.41
CA TRP A 93 -10.26 -6.76 12.56
C TRP A 93 -9.26 -7.89 12.88
N GLY A 94 -8.13 -7.90 12.17
CA GLY A 94 -7.04 -8.85 12.36
C GLY A 94 -6.49 -8.87 13.79
N LEU A 95 -6.46 -7.72 14.49
CA LEU A 95 -6.03 -7.64 15.89
C LEU A 95 -6.90 -8.45 16.85
N PHE A 96 -8.19 -8.64 16.54
CA PHE A 96 -9.09 -9.49 17.34
C PHE A 96 -8.86 -10.98 17.08
N LEU A 97 -8.28 -11.34 15.93
CA LEU A 97 -7.99 -12.73 15.55
C LEU A 97 -6.57 -13.14 15.93
N SER A 98 -5.63 -12.21 15.82
CA SER A 98 -4.21 -12.43 16.09
C SER A 98 -3.57 -11.15 16.61
N ASN A 99 -3.05 -11.24 17.83
CA ASN A 99 -2.34 -10.16 18.49
C ASN A 99 -0.83 -10.36 18.32
N THR A 100 -0.33 -10.19 17.10
CA THR A 100 1.09 -10.34 16.77
C THR A 100 1.71 -9.00 16.38
N LEU A 101 2.99 -8.82 16.70
CA LEU A 101 3.74 -7.60 16.39
C LEU A 101 3.62 -7.16 14.92
N PRO A 102 3.69 -8.06 13.91
CA PRO A 102 3.53 -7.67 12.51
C PRO A 102 2.20 -6.97 12.19
N VAL A 103 1.09 -7.35 12.84
CA VAL A 103 -0.22 -6.73 12.58
C VAL A 103 -0.21 -5.26 13.03
N TYR A 104 0.37 -4.97 14.20
CA TYR A 104 0.55 -3.59 14.68
C TYR A 104 1.46 -2.77 13.79
N LEU A 105 2.58 -3.36 13.33
CA LEU A 105 3.51 -2.67 12.44
C LEU A 105 2.86 -2.31 11.11
N ASN A 106 2.14 -3.25 10.49
CA ASN A 106 1.39 -2.98 9.26
C ASN A 106 0.31 -1.92 9.50
N LEU A 107 -0.45 -2.02 10.59
CA LEU A 107 -1.47 -1.02 10.92
C LEU A 107 -0.87 0.39 11.05
N PHE A 108 0.27 0.53 11.72
CA PHE A 108 0.98 1.80 11.82
C PHE A 108 1.43 2.32 10.44
N ILE A 109 2.01 1.45 9.61
CA ILE A 109 2.43 1.81 8.25
C ILE A 109 1.24 2.31 7.43
N GLU A 110 0.11 1.59 7.43
CA GLU A 110 -1.08 1.99 6.66
C GLU A 110 -1.67 3.33 7.12
N VAL A 111 -1.68 3.59 8.44
CA VAL A 111 -2.12 4.89 8.97
C VAL A 111 -1.21 6.02 8.50
N VAL A 112 0.11 5.81 8.49
CA VAL A 112 1.09 6.79 8.00
C VAL A 112 0.93 7.03 6.49
N LEU A 113 0.74 5.97 5.71
CA LEU A 113 0.51 6.06 4.27
C LEU A 113 -0.79 6.79 3.95
N LEU A 114 -1.88 6.45 4.65
CA LEU A 114 -3.18 7.13 4.52
C LEU A 114 -3.05 8.62 4.84
N ALA A 115 -2.40 8.97 5.96
CA ALA A 115 -2.17 10.37 6.34
C ALA A 115 -1.35 11.11 5.27
N GLY A 116 -0.31 10.47 4.73
CA GLY A 116 0.52 11.02 3.66
C GLY A 116 -0.27 11.31 2.38
N ILE A 117 -1.08 10.35 1.91
CA ILE A 117 -1.85 10.52 0.68
C ILE A 117 -3.00 11.53 0.87
N LEU A 118 -3.66 11.54 2.03
CA LEU A 118 -4.70 12.54 2.35
C LEU A 118 -4.11 13.95 2.37
N TYR A 119 -2.93 14.13 2.96
CA TYR A 119 -2.24 15.42 2.95
C TYR A 119 -2.03 15.94 1.52
N PHE A 120 -1.53 15.09 0.61
CA PHE A 120 -1.33 15.48 -0.79
C PHE A 120 -2.65 15.73 -1.52
N TYR A 121 -3.65 14.89 -1.30
CA TYR A 121 -4.98 15.04 -1.90
C TYR A 121 -5.63 16.39 -1.55
N PHE A 122 -5.66 16.76 -0.27
CA PHE A 122 -6.24 18.04 0.15
C PHE A 122 -5.40 19.24 -0.27
N ARG A 123 -4.07 19.08 -0.39
CA ARG A 123 -3.17 20.13 -0.87
C ARG A 123 -3.37 20.43 -2.36
N GLN A 124 -3.72 19.41 -3.16
CA GLN A 124 -3.88 19.51 -4.61
C GLN A 124 -5.32 19.87 -5.04
N ARG A 125 -6.25 20.03 -4.09
CA ARG A 125 -7.62 20.53 -4.35
C ARG A 125 -7.80 22.01 -4.03
N LYS A 126 -6.81 22.64 -3.41
CA LYS A 126 -6.80 24.06 -3.05
C LYS A 126 -6.15 24.86 -4.16
#